data_AF-A0A0G4MRW4-F1
#
_entry.id   AF-A0A0G4MRW4-F1
#
_cell.length_a   1.000
_cell.length_b   1.000
_cell.length_c   1.000
_cell.angle_alpha   90.00
_cell.angle_beta   90.00
_cell.angle_gamma   90.00
#
_symmetry.space_group_name_H-M   'P 1'
#
loop_
_entity.id
_entity.type
_entity.pdbx_description
1 polymer ?
#
loop_
_entity_poly.entity_id
_entity_poly.type
_entity_poly.pdbx_seq_one_letter_code
_entity_poly.pdbx_strand_id
1 'polypeptide(L)'
;MMLSSGGPSSSSSSQYGRGGPHSGSPGAPLLEELVIKVPLPADVRNLSEIRPSKGDASYNPGEKLLEWHVPTKELPSSTSYFGLRCTVVGQLPDKEEQELDPSGFGFGTEYTYNEPYQSASSKTREEAAAGGDEERDAKKVAQNKMLMPTSASVSFSVKGWLASGIKVESIMIDPRKSKGLGDGVKPYKGVKYLTVSNGGVEIRC
;
A
#
# COMPACT_ATOMS: atom_id res chain seq x y z
N MET A 1 -55.46 -54.52 28.21
CA MET A 1 -54.00 -54.46 27.96
C MET A 1 -53.83 -53.94 26.52
N MET A 2 -53.78 -52.62 26.33
CA MET A 2 -52.56 -51.80 26.10
C MET A 2 -51.78 -52.18 24.82
N LEU A 3 -51.90 -51.36 23.75
CA LEU A 3 -50.87 -50.48 23.12
C LEU A 3 -49.93 -51.23 22.14
N SER A 4 -49.41 -50.73 21.00
CA SER A 4 -49.51 -49.46 20.26
C SER A 4 -48.92 -49.63 18.83
N SER A 5 -49.42 -48.81 17.90
CA SER A 5 -48.78 -48.14 16.75
C SER A 5 -47.38 -48.52 16.25
N GLY A 6 -47.26 -48.55 14.92
CA GLY A 6 -46.01 -48.63 14.16
C GLY A 6 -45.04 -47.48 14.36
N GLY A 7 -43.77 -47.78 14.09
CA GLY A 7 -42.68 -46.81 14.05
C GLY A 7 -42.30 -46.48 12.61
N PRO A 8 -42.08 -45.20 12.26
CA PRO A 8 -41.45 -44.84 11.00
C PRO A 8 -39.96 -45.21 11.04
N SER A 9 -39.46 -45.67 9.90
CA SER A 9 -38.05 -45.86 9.61
C SER A 9 -37.28 -44.56 9.87
N SER A 10 -36.38 -44.61 10.85
CA SER A 10 -35.42 -43.55 11.11
C SER A 10 -34.45 -43.48 9.93
N SER A 11 -34.69 -42.54 9.03
CA SER A 11 -33.66 -42.04 8.12
C SER A 11 -32.53 -41.49 8.97
N SER A 12 -31.44 -42.24 9.09
CA SER A 12 -30.19 -41.78 9.69
C SER A 12 -29.60 -40.69 8.81
N SER A 13 -30.09 -39.46 8.96
CA SER A 13 -29.37 -38.28 8.53
C SER A 13 -28.08 -38.24 9.37
N SER A 14 -26.98 -38.70 8.78
CA SER A 14 -25.65 -38.50 9.33
C SER A 14 -25.51 -37.03 9.68
N GLN A 15 -25.52 -36.75 10.98
CA GLN A 15 -25.16 -35.46 11.54
C GLN A 15 -23.70 -35.21 11.13
N TYR A 16 -23.52 -34.47 10.04
CA TYR A 16 -22.25 -33.82 9.77
C TYR A 16 -21.96 -32.91 10.95
N GLY A 17 -20.83 -33.16 11.60
CA GLY A 17 -20.40 -32.47 12.81
C GLY A 17 -20.55 -30.96 12.65
N ARG A 18 -21.20 -30.34 13.63
CA ARG A 18 -21.20 -28.89 13.85
C ARG A 18 -19.79 -28.44 14.27
N GLY A 19 -18.85 -28.44 13.33
CA GLY A 19 -17.68 -27.58 13.39
C GLY A 19 -18.06 -26.24 12.76
N GLY A 20 -17.85 -25.13 13.46
CA GLY A 20 -18.01 -23.80 12.88
C GLY A 20 -17.15 -23.63 11.61
N PRO A 21 -17.41 -22.61 10.79
CA PRO A 21 -16.60 -22.36 9.60
C PRO A 21 -15.13 -22.22 10.00
N HIS A 22 -14.27 -23.04 9.40
CA HIS A 22 -12.83 -23.00 9.61
C HIS A 22 -12.25 -21.81 8.85
N SER A 23 -11.24 -21.15 9.42
CA SER A 23 -10.55 -20.04 8.74
C SER A 23 -9.99 -20.49 7.40
N GLY A 24 -10.19 -19.69 6.36
CA GLY A 24 -9.81 -20.04 4.99
C GLY A 24 -10.80 -20.95 4.28
N SER A 25 -12.03 -21.08 4.79
CA SER A 25 -13.15 -21.77 4.14
C SER A 25 -14.08 -20.78 3.43
N PRO A 26 -14.95 -21.26 2.52
CA PRO A 26 -15.99 -20.41 1.91
C PRO A 26 -16.91 -19.68 2.89
N GLY A 27 -17.10 -20.22 4.11
CA GLY A 27 -17.91 -19.59 5.15
C GLY A 27 -17.13 -18.66 6.08
N ALA A 28 -15.80 -18.66 6.01
CA ALA A 28 -14.89 -17.80 6.77
C ALA A 28 -13.60 -17.56 5.96
N PRO A 29 -13.63 -16.69 4.93
CA PRO A 29 -12.46 -16.41 4.11
C PRO A 29 -11.36 -15.74 4.94
N LEU A 30 -10.10 -16.01 4.58
CA LEU A 30 -8.93 -15.54 5.32
C LEU A 30 -7.97 -14.83 4.37
N LEU A 31 -7.74 -13.53 4.61
CA LEU A 31 -6.74 -12.72 3.92
C LEU A 31 -5.37 -12.97 4.55
N GLU A 32 -4.34 -13.12 3.73
CA GLU A 32 -2.95 -13.38 4.11
C GLU A 32 -2.00 -12.62 3.17
N GLU A 33 -0.73 -12.49 3.59
CA GLU A 33 0.37 -12.01 2.74
C GLU A 33 0.09 -10.63 2.10
N LEU A 34 -0.51 -9.70 2.84
CA LEU A 34 -0.81 -8.36 2.34
C LEU A 34 0.47 -7.52 2.27
N VAL A 35 0.84 -7.13 1.04
CA VAL A 35 1.98 -6.29 0.75
C VAL A 35 1.55 -5.13 -0.14
N ILE A 36 1.81 -3.90 0.31
CA ILE A 36 1.61 -2.68 -0.46
C ILE A 36 2.97 -2.18 -0.93
N LYS A 37 3.08 -1.89 -2.23
CA LYS A 37 4.28 -1.34 -2.86
C LYS A 37 3.95 0.00 -3.51
N VAL A 38 4.65 1.04 -3.11
CA VAL A 38 4.48 2.41 -3.62
C VAL A 38 5.77 2.83 -4.33
N PRO A 39 5.81 2.82 -5.68
CA PRO A 39 6.92 3.39 -6.44
C PRO A 39 6.97 4.91 -6.26
N LEU A 40 8.17 5.42 -5.99
CA LEU A 40 8.42 6.84 -5.75
C LEU A 40 9.15 7.48 -6.94
N PRO A 41 8.87 8.77 -7.25
CA PRO A 41 9.54 9.49 -8.32
C PRO A 41 11.05 9.59 -8.16
N ALA A 42 11.74 9.88 -9.27
CA ALA A 42 13.20 9.91 -9.29
C ALA A 42 13.81 10.96 -8.34
N ASP A 43 13.09 12.06 -8.12
CA ASP A 43 13.52 13.20 -7.32
C ASP A 43 13.37 12.96 -5.82
N VAL A 44 12.75 11.85 -5.41
CA VAL A 44 12.65 11.45 -4.00
C VAL A 44 13.98 10.87 -3.53
N ARG A 45 14.60 11.56 -2.57
CA ARG A 45 15.86 11.15 -1.97
C ARG A 45 15.64 10.23 -0.79
N ASN A 46 14.73 10.61 0.12
CA ASN A 46 14.48 9.86 1.34
C ASN A 46 13.03 9.98 1.80
N LEU A 47 12.59 9.01 2.60
CA LEU A 47 11.36 9.09 3.40
C LEU A 47 11.73 9.17 4.88
N SER A 48 11.19 10.16 5.58
CA SER A 48 11.30 10.26 7.03
C SER A 48 9.94 10.02 7.68
N GLU A 49 9.97 9.72 8.99
CA GLU A 49 8.75 9.53 9.79
C GLU A 49 7.76 8.48 9.24
N ILE A 50 8.29 7.38 8.69
CA ILE A 50 7.45 6.27 8.21
C ILE A 50 6.71 5.66 9.40
N ARG A 51 5.39 5.84 9.44
CA ARG A 51 4.49 5.37 10.49
C ARG A 51 3.36 4.54 9.85
N PRO A 52 3.55 3.23 9.69
CA PRO A 52 2.46 2.32 9.35
C PRO A 52 1.56 2.12 10.57
N SER A 53 0.25 2.04 10.35
CA SER A 53 -0.74 1.73 11.39
C SER A 53 -0.75 0.26 11.81
N LYS A 54 -0.30 -0.63 10.92
CA LYS A 54 -0.23 -2.09 11.06
C LYS A 54 1.00 -2.60 10.36
N GLY A 55 1.60 -3.67 10.86
CA GLY A 55 2.78 -4.28 10.28
C GLY A 55 3.97 -3.33 10.20
N ASP A 56 4.79 -3.54 9.18
CA ASP A 56 6.09 -2.91 9.04
C ASP A 56 6.28 -2.36 7.63
N ALA A 57 6.88 -1.18 7.54
CA ALA A 57 7.14 -0.51 6.28
C ALA A 57 8.61 -0.11 6.16
N SER A 58 9.18 -0.35 4.99
CA SER A 58 10.57 -0.08 4.67
C SER A 58 10.66 0.66 3.34
N TYR A 59 11.55 1.65 3.27
CA TYR A 59 11.86 2.36 2.04
C TYR A 59 13.25 1.95 1.58
N ASN A 60 13.34 1.51 0.31
CA ASN A 60 14.61 1.18 -0.35
C ASN A 60 14.99 2.32 -1.32
N PRO A 61 15.97 3.19 -0.98
CA PRO A 61 16.36 4.29 -1.86
C PRO A 61 16.93 3.85 -3.21
N GLY A 62 17.55 2.67 -3.28
CA GLY A 62 18.10 2.12 -4.51
C GLY A 62 17.02 1.71 -5.52
N GLU A 63 15.90 1.15 -5.04
CA GLU A 63 14.77 0.73 -5.87
C GLU A 63 13.69 1.82 -5.98
N LYS A 64 13.82 2.90 -5.20
CA LYS A 64 12.81 3.97 -5.05
C LYS A 64 11.43 3.41 -4.74
N LEU A 65 11.40 2.39 -3.89
CA LEU A 65 10.21 1.63 -3.57
C LEU A 65 9.96 1.68 -2.06
N LEU A 66 8.77 2.15 -1.67
CA LEU A 66 8.26 1.96 -0.33
C LEU A 66 7.47 0.65 -0.30
N GLU A 67 7.89 -0.27 0.55
CA GLU A 67 7.24 -1.55 0.76
C GLU A 67 6.62 -1.60 2.15
N TRP A 68 5.36 -2.00 2.23
CA TRP A 68 4.61 -2.09 3.47
C TRP A 68 3.99 -3.48 3.59
N HIS A 69 4.44 -4.24 4.58
CA HIS A 69 3.97 -5.58 4.91
C HIS A 69 2.98 -5.52 6.06
N VAL A 70 1.85 -6.21 5.89
CA VAL A 70 0.85 -6.36 6.95
C VAL A 70 0.70 -7.84 7.27
N PRO A 71 1.15 -8.31 8.45
CA PRO A 71 1.11 -9.72 8.79
C PRO A 71 -0.32 -10.19 9.04
N THR A 72 -0.61 -11.45 8.74
CA THR A 72 -1.94 -12.06 8.87
C THR A 72 -2.57 -11.89 10.25
N LYS A 73 -1.75 -11.90 11.31
CA LYS A 73 -2.22 -11.71 12.70
C LYS A 73 -2.80 -10.31 12.97
N GLU A 74 -2.45 -9.34 12.13
CA GLU A 74 -2.88 -7.93 12.24
C GLU A 74 -3.97 -7.56 11.25
N LEU A 75 -4.33 -8.49 10.34
CA LEU A 75 -5.49 -8.39 9.48
C LEU A 75 -6.72 -8.74 10.33
N PRO A 76 -7.60 -7.77 10.66
CA PRO A 76 -8.75 -8.05 11.49
C PRO A 76 -9.84 -8.73 10.68
N SER A 77 -10.66 -9.51 11.38
CA SER A 77 -11.94 -10.02 10.88
C SER A 77 -13.01 -8.93 10.68
N SER A 78 -12.70 -7.66 11.01
CA SER A 78 -13.61 -6.51 10.89
C SER A 78 -12.90 -5.24 10.42
N THR A 79 -13.69 -4.24 10.00
CA THR A 79 -13.28 -3.00 9.34
C THR A 79 -12.39 -2.09 10.22
N SER A 80 -11.10 -2.39 10.33
CA SER A 80 -10.12 -1.44 10.88
C SER A 80 -9.47 -0.61 9.77
N TYR A 81 -9.16 0.65 10.06
CA TYR A 81 -8.41 1.50 9.15
C TYR A 81 -6.97 1.03 8.98
N PHE A 82 -6.51 0.94 7.73
CA PHE A 82 -5.12 0.75 7.35
C PHE A 82 -4.62 2.04 6.72
N GLY A 83 -3.65 2.69 7.37
CA GLY A 83 -2.94 3.83 6.81
C GLY A 83 -1.44 3.79 7.10
N LEU A 84 -0.68 4.43 6.22
CA LEU A 84 0.74 4.71 6.39
C LEU A 84 0.96 6.19 6.17
N ARG A 85 1.65 6.85 7.09
CA ARG A 85 2.07 8.25 6.96
C ARG A 85 3.59 8.30 6.86
N CYS A 86 4.11 9.16 5.98
CA CYS A 86 5.53 9.48 5.90
C CYS A 86 5.72 10.93 5.41
N THR A 87 6.93 11.42 5.53
CA THR A 87 7.37 12.71 5.00
C THR A 87 8.35 12.46 3.87
N VAL A 88 8.08 13.02 2.70
CA VAL A 88 8.91 12.87 1.50
C VAL A 88 9.98 13.96 1.48
N VAL A 89 11.24 13.58 1.29
CA VAL A 89 12.37 14.50 1.13
C VAL A 89 12.88 14.40 -0.30
N GLY A 90 12.64 15.45 -1.08
CA GLY A 90 13.12 15.57 -2.46
C GLY A 90 14.55 16.09 -2.58
N GLN A 91 15.07 16.13 -3.80
CA GLN A 91 16.28 16.87 -4.12
C GLN A 91 16.04 18.38 -3.89
N LEU A 92 16.92 19.01 -3.12
CA LEU A 92 16.96 20.47 -3.03
C LEU A 92 17.40 20.98 -4.41
N PRO A 93 16.74 22.00 -4.97
CA PRO A 93 17.22 22.58 -6.21
C PRO A 93 18.62 23.13 -5.94
N ASP A 94 19.57 22.81 -6.83
CA ASP A 94 20.87 23.43 -6.81
C ASP A 94 20.64 24.95 -6.83
N LYS A 95 21.26 25.60 -5.85
CA LYS A 95 21.14 27.04 -5.63
C LYS A 95 22.05 27.77 -6.62
N GLU A 96 21.99 27.41 -7.89
CA GLU A 96 22.59 28.11 -9.03
C GLU A 96 21.36 28.68 -9.78
N GLU A 97 20.96 29.94 -9.73
CA GLU A 97 21.71 31.19 -9.82
C GLU A 97 20.94 32.26 -9.03
N GLN A 98 21.35 32.50 -7.79
CA GLN A 98 21.19 33.82 -7.17
C GLN A 98 22.27 33.97 -6.11
N GLU A 99 23.53 33.80 -6.54
CA GLU A 99 24.63 34.62 -6.01
C GLU A 99 24.38 36.08 -6.43
N LEU A 100 23.33 36.68 -5.91
CA LEU A 100 23.40 38.09 -5.60
C LEU A 100 23.99 38.12 -4.20
N ASP A 101 25.32 38.14 -4.18
CA ASP A 101 26.10 38.50 -3.01
C ASP A 101 25.44 39.74 -2.35
N PRO A 102 24.90 39.63 -1.13
CA PRO A 102 24.32 40.78 -0.43
C PRO A 102 25.39 41.79 -0.04
N SER A 103 26.68 41.40 -0.10
CA SER A 103 27.81 42.32 -0.09
C SER A 103 28.13 42.70 -1.52
N GLY A 104 27.70 43.89 -1.96
CA GLY A 104 28.02 44.41 -3.29
C GLY A 104 29.53 44.56 -3.54
N PHE A 105 30.18 43.50 -3.99
CA PHE A 105 31.57 43.51 -4.47
C PHE A 105 31.68 42.75 -5.79
N GLY A 106 30.96 43.24 -6.80
CA GLY A 106 31.17 42.83 -8.17
C GLY A 106 32.54 43.32 -8.66
N PHE A 107 33.45 42.38 -8.90
CA PHE A 107 34.70 42.66 -9.62
C PHE A 107 34.38 42.84 -11.11
N GLY A 108 34.23 44.10 -11.52
CA GLY A 108 34.04 44.47 -12.91
C GLY A 108 34.71 45.80 -13.24
N THR A 109 35.76 45.74 -14.04
CA THR A 109 36.27 46.80 -14.94
C THR A 109 36.79 48.12 -14.33
N GLU A 110 38.12 48.23 -14.31
CA GLU A 110 38.91 49.37 -14.83
C GLU A 110 38.33 50.78 -14.62
N TYR A 111 38.73 51.48 -13.56
CA TYR A 111 39.07 52.92 -13.59
C TYR A 111 39.86 53.30 -12.32
N THR A 112 41.08 53.77 -12.53
CA THR A 112 41.91 54.60 -11.64
C THR A 112 41.12 55.72 -10.95
N TYR A 113 41.23 55.86 -9.60
CA TYR A 113 41.66 57.09 -8.88
C TYR A 113 41.55 56.95 -7.34
N ASN A 114 42.68 57.17 -6.65
CA ASN A 114 42.90 57.72 -5.29
C ASN A 114 41.81 57.63 -4.18
N GLU A 115 42.18 57.04 -3.03
CA GLU A 115 41.68 57.36 -1.67
C GLU A 115 41.70 58.90 -1.44
N PRO A 116 40.88 59.53 -0.53
CA PRO A 116 40.73 59.03 0.83
C PRO A 116 39.41 59.33 1.60
N TYR A 117 39.22 58.60 2.71
CA TYR A 117 38.59 59.06 3.97
C TYR A 117 37.10 59.46 4.04
N GLN A 118 36.43 58.94 5.07
CA GLN A 118 35.23 59.47 5.76
C GLN A 118 33.86 59.46 5.03
N SER A 119 32.92 58.65 5.52
CA SER A 119 31.93 59.08 6.54
C SER A 119 30.68 58.19 6.58
N ALA A 120 30.04 58.19 7.73
CA ALA A 120 28.99 57.29 8.16
C ALA A 120 27.59 57.65 7.64
N SER A 121 26.70 56.66 7.82
CA SER A 121 25.24 56.76 8.02
C SER A 121 24.34 56.90 6.79
N SER A 122 23.43 55.94 6.62
CA SER A 122 22.01 56.17 6.92
C SER A 122 21.19 54.88 6.71
N LYS A 123 20.34 54.60 7.70
CA LYS A 123 19.23 53.66 7.62
C LYS A 123 18.28 54.11 6.50
N THR A 124 17.75 53.15 5.74
CA THR A 124 16.32 52.98 5.35
C THR A 124 16.25 52.07 4.12
N ARG A 125 15.82 50.82 4.30
CA ARG A 125 15.05 50.06 3.29
C ARG A 125 14.40 48.82 3.93
N GLU A 126 13.50 49.04 4.87
CA GLU A 126 12.40 48.10 5.10
C GLU A 126 11.28 48.53 4.14
N GLU A 127 11.20 47.87 2.98
CA GLU A 127 10.01 47.78 2.10
C GLU A 127 10.45 47.18 0.75
N ALA A 128 10.74 45.88 0.75
CA ALA A 128 10.85 45.07 -0.48
C ALA A 128 10.66 43.56 -0.21
N ALA A 129 9.94 43.19 0.86
CA ALA A 129 9.84 41.78 1.30
C ALA A 129 8.41 41.23 1.35
N ALA A 130 7.41 41.92 0.79
CA ALA A 130 6.01 41.47 0.87
C ALA A 130 5.46 40.82 -0.43
N GLY A 131 6.15 40.95 -1.57
CA GLY A 131 5.68 40.41 -2.86
C GLY A 131 6.33 39.09 -3.30
N GLY A 132 7.33 38.59 -2.57
CA GLY A 132 8.10 37.41 -2.96
C GLY A 132 7.62 36.09 -2.37
N ASP A 133 6.79 36.12 -1.32
CA ASP A 133 6.41 34.91 -0.58
C ASP A 133 5.35 34.08 -1.31
N GLU A 134 4.37 34.72 -1.96
CA GLU A 134 3.33 34.02 -2.72
C GLU A 134 3.90 33.28 -3.94
N GLU A 135 4.85 33.88 -4.66
CA GLU A 135 5.50 33.25 -5.83
C GLU A 135 6.45 32.12 -5.42
N ARG A 136 7.17 32.28 -4.28
CA ARG A 136 8.02 31.23 -3.72
C ARG A 136 7.20 30.04 -3.23
N ASP A 137 6.02 30.28 -2.65
CA ASP A 137 5.14 29.21 -2.19
C ASP A 137 4.48 28.47 -3.34
N ALA A 138 4.08 29.16 -4.42
CA ALA A 138 3.59 28.51 -5.64
C ALA A 138 4.64 27.58 -6.27
N LYS A 139 5.92 28.00 -6.30
CA LYS A 139 7.04 27.19 -6.81
C LYS A 139 7.30 25.95 -5.93
N LYS A 140 7.27 26.09 -4.59
CA LYS A 140 7.38 24.95 -3.66
C LYS A 140 6.24 23.95 -3.83
N VAL A 141 5.00 24.43 -4.00
CA VAL A 141 3.83 23.56 -4.20
C VAL A 141 3.95 22.77 -5.51
N ALA A 142 4.39 23.42 -6.59
CA ALA A 142 4.64 22.76 -7.87
C ALA A 142 5.76 21.70 -7.76
N GLN A 143 6.83 21.98 -7.03
CA GLN A 143 7.91 21.03 -6.78
C GLN A 143 7.44 19.83 -5.94
N ASN A 144 6.66 20.07 -4.88
CA ASN A 144 6.11 19.00 -4.04
C ASN A 144 5.20 18.06 -4.81
N LYS A 145 4.49 18.57 -5.83
CA LYS A 145 3.66 17.75 -6.71
C LYS A 145 4.48 16.72 -7.51
N MET A 146 5.71 17.08 -7.91
CA MET A 146 6.61 16.16 -8.63
C MET A 146 7.15 15.02 -7.73
N LEU A 147 7.10 15.20 -6.40
CA LEU A 147 7.53 14.21 -5.43
C LEU A 147 6.44 13.19 -5.07
N MET A 148 5.22 13.36 -5.57
CA MET A 148 4.10 12.47 -5.26
C MET A 148 4.21 11.17 -6.06
N PRO A 149 3.92 10.00 -5.45
CA PRO A 149 3.85 8.74 -6.17
C PRO A 149 2.71 8.76 -7.19
N THR A 150 2.89 8.06 -8.31
CA THR A 150 1.89 7.96 -9.39
C THR A 150 0.90 6.81 -9.16
N SER A 151 1.34 5.77 -8.46
CA SER A 151 0.50 4.63 -8.13
C SER A 151 0.96 3.89 -6.88
N ALA A 152 0.09 3.01 -6.40
CA ALA A 152 0.37 2.01 -5.40
C ALA A 152 -0.16 0.66 -5.86
N SER A 153 0.61 -0.40 -5.66
CA SER A 153 0.19 -1.77 -5.97
C SER A 153 -0.01 -2.58 -4.70
N VAL A 154 -1.04 -3.42 -4.70
CA VAL A 154 -1.43 -4.27 -3.57
C VAL A 154 -1.38 -5.74 -3.99
N SER A 155 -0.58 -6.51 -3.26
CA SER A 155 -0.46 -7.97 -3.40
C SER A 155 -1.02 -8.63 -2.16
N PHE A 156 -1.78 -9.71 -2.32
CA PHE A 156 -2.42 -10.43 -1.22
C PHE A 156 -2.89 -11.82 -1.63
N SER A 157 -3.12 -12.68 -0.66
CA SER A 157 -3.68 -14.02 -0.82
C SER A 157 -4.97 -14.15 -0.01
N VAL A 158 -6.05 -14.71 -0.58
CA VAL A 158 -7.29 -15.00 0.15
C VAL A 158 -7.63 -16.48 0.04
N LYS A 159 -7.62 -17.17 1.18
CA LYS A 159 -8.09 -18.56 1.30
C LYS A 159 -9.59 -18.60 1.50
N GLY A 160 -10.25 -19.59 0.90
CA GLY A 160 -11.68 -19.81 1.04
C GLY A 160 -12.53 -18.95 0.11
N TRP A 161 -11.93 -18.03 -0.65
CA TRP A 161 -12.64 -17.12 -1.55
C TRP A 161 -12.04 -17.14 -2.96
N LEU A 162 -12.90 -16.99 -3.97
CA LEU A 162 -12.53 -16.69 -5.34
C LEU A 162 -13.11 -15.33 -5.72
N ALA A 163 -12.26 -14.43 -6.21
CA ALA A 163 -12.68 -13.10 -6.67
C ALA A 163 -13.76 -13.14 -7.77
N SER A 164 -13.79 -14.21 -8.58
CA SER A 164 -14.83 -14.43 -9.60
C SER A 164 -16.20 -14.80 -9.03
N GLY A 165 -16.29 -15.14 -7.74
CA GLY A 165 -17.51 -15.62 -7.09
C GLY A 165 -17.89 -17.06 -7.44
N ILE A 166 -17.09 -17.76 -8.26
CA ILE A 166 -17.36 -19.14 -8.68
C ILE A 166 -17.33 -20.08 -7.48
N LYS A 167 -18.33 -20.96 -7.40
CA LYS A 167 -18.43 -22.02 -6.39
C LYS A 167 -18.68 -23.35 -7.11
N VAL A 168 -17.92 -24.37 -6.75
CA VAL A 168 -18.14 -25.75 -7.15
C VAL A 168 -19.36 -26.29 -6.40
N GLU A 169 -20.43 -26.54 -7.14
CA GLU A 169 -21.67 -27.11 -6.57
C GLU A 169 -21.57 -28.62 -6.38
N SER A 170 -21.13 -29.35 -7.41
CA SER A 170 -20.96 -30.80 -7.31
C SER A 170 -19.86 -31.31 -8.25
N ILE A 171 -19.16 -32.36 -7.81
CA ILE A 171 -18.20 -33.11 -8.62
C ILE A 171 -18.79 -34.51 -8.82
N MET A 172 -19.29 -34.82 -10.00
CA MET A 172 -19.84 -36.14 -10.32
C MET A 172 -18.74 -37.07 -10.83
N ILE A 173 -18.66 -38.28 -10.29
CA ILE A 173 -17.72 -39.32 -10.71
C ILE A 173 -18.57 -40.51 -11.11
N ASP A 174 -18.36 -41.03 -12.32
CA ASP A 174 -19.06 -42.21 -12.85
C ASP A 174 -18.24 -43.47 -12.52
N PRO A 175 -18.64 -44.27 -11.51
CA PRO A 175 -17.87 -45.43 -11.08
C PRO A 175 -17.75 -46.50 -12.16
N ARG A 176 -18.69 -46.54 -13.13
CA ARG A 176 -18.69 -47.55 -14.21
C ARG A 176 -17.64 -47.25 -15.27
N LYS A 177 -17.32 -45.97 -15.48
CA LYS A 177 -16.29 -45.52 -16.43
C LYS A 177 -14.93 -45.32 -15.75
N SER A 178 -14.90 -45.17 -14.43
CA SER A 178 -13.68 -45.00 -13.65
C SER A 178 -12.95 -46.32 -13.44
N LYS A 179 -12.07 -46.68 -14.38
CA LYS A 179 -11.16 -47.83 -14.23
C LYS A 179 -10.31 -47.67 -12.96
N GLY A 180 -10.21 -48.73 -12.16
CA GLY A 180 -9.41 -48.76 -10.93
C GLY A 180 -10.11 -48.23 -9.68
N LEU A 181 -11.34 -47.71 -9.78
CA LEU A 181 -12.17 -47.44 -8.62
C LEU A 181 -12.87 -48.74 -8.23
N GLY A 182 -12.49 -49.33 -7.08
CA GLY A 182 -13.09 -50.57 -6.58
C GLY A 182 -14.59 -50.42 -6.37
N ASP A 183 -15.32 -51.53 -6.52
CA ASP A 183 -16.77 -51.54 -6.27
C ASP A 183 -17.05 -51.11 -4.82
N GLY A 184 -18.00 -50.19 -4.65
CA GLY A 184 -18.32 -49.59 -3.34
C GLY A 184 -17.35 -48.53 -2.81
N VAL A 185 -16.26 -48.19 -3.52
CA VAL A 185 -15.32 -47.14 -3.06
C VAL A 185 -15.87 -45.74 -3.35
N LYS A 186 -16.17 -44.99 -2.30
CA LYS A 186 -16.54 -43.56 -2.40
C LYS A 186 -15.28 -42.68 -2.32
N PRO A 187 -14.88 -42.01 -3.41
CA PRO A 187 -13.71 -41.14 -3.38
C PRO A 187 -13.94 -39.94 -2.46
N TYR A 188 -12.88 -39.54 -1.76
CA TYR A 188 -12.87 -38.32 -0.97
C TYR A 188 -12.85 -37.11 -1.92
N LYS A 189 -13.82 -36.19 -1.74
CA LYS A 189 -13.96 -34.98 -2.56
C LYS A 189 -13.71 -33.76 -1.69
N GLY A 190 -12.85 -32.86 -2.14
CA GLY A 190 -12.58 -31.60 -1.48
C GLY A 190 -12.23 -30.53 -2.52
N VAL A 191 -12.58 -29.29 -2.22
CA VAL A 191 -12.24 -28.12 -3.04
C VAL A 191 -11.55 -27.11 -2.15
N LYS A 192 -10.45 -26.55 -2.62
CA LYS A 192 -9.74 -25.45 -1.98
C LYS A 192 -9.84 -24.23 -2.87
N TYR A 193 -10.34 -23.13 -2.32
CA TYR A 193 -10.40 -21.85 -2.99
C TYR A 193 -9.23 -20.98 -2.52
N LEU A 194 -8.51 -20.40 -3.47
CA LEU A 194 -7.40 -19.50 -3.22
C LEU A 194 -7.41 -18.42 -4.29
N THR A 195 -7.51 -17.16 -3.87
CA THR A 195 -7.27 -15.99 -4.72
C THR A 195 -5.90 -15.44 -4.39
N VAL A 196 -5.08 -15.13 -5.39
CA VAL A 196 -3.77 -14.48 -5.20
C VAL A 196 -3.67 -13.29 -6.14
N SER A 197 -3.29 -12.14 -5.60
CA SER A 197 -2.84 -10.97 -6.36
C SER A 197 -1.32 -10.91 -6.31
N ASN A 198 -0.67 -11.02 -7.47
CA ASN A 198 0.77 -10.85 -7.60
C ASN A 198 1.06 -9.53 -8.34
N GLY A 199 1.24 -8.44 -7.58
CA GLY A 199 1.37 -7.08 -8.14
C GLY A 199 0.12 -6.56 -8.86
N GLY A 200 -1.02 -7.24 -8.70
CA GLY A 200 -2.14 -7.18 -9.64
C GLY A 200 -3.25 -6.18 -9.34
N VAL A 201 -3.18 -5.46 -8.21
CA VAL A 201 -4.15 -4.39 -7.91
C VAL A 201 -3.41 -3.07 -7.78
N GLU A 202 -3.39 -2.32 -8.88
CA GLU A 202 -2.79 -0.99 -8.94
C GLU A 202 -3.87 0.09 -8.80
N ILE A 203 -3.59 1.08 -7.96
CA ILE A 203 -4.41 2.28 -7.79
C ILE A 203 -3.55 3.48 -8.17
N ARG A 204 -4.07 4.37 -9.01
CA ARG A 204 -3.42 5.63 -9.38
C ARG A 204 -3.73 6.72 -8.35
N CYS A 205 -2.72 7.51 -8.04
CA CYS A 205 -2.77 8.60 -7.05
C CYS A 205 -2.89 9.98 -7.71
#